data_AF-K0SUI1-F1
#
_entry.id   AF-K0SUI1-F1
#
_cell.length_a   1.000
_cell.length_b   1.000
_cell.length_c   1.000
_cell.angle_alpha   90.00
_cell.angle_beta   90.00
_cell.angle_gamma   90.00
#
_symmetry.space_group_name_H-M   'P 1'
#
loop_
_entity.id
_entity.type
_entity.pdbx_description
1 polymer ?
#
loop_
_entity_poly.entity_id
_entity_poly.type
_entity_poly.pdbx_seq_one_letter_code
_entity_poly.pdbx_strand_id
1 'polypeptide(L)'
;MPLVLSGTRVYCNNPDLLAECKAGNSLLLANHGSRIDWMVGMFVGHARDLAGRKCERVRVGFVCEALIQFMPLIGWYRRLVARDIFVWRSFKKDSPTIKENISEFHAAGKKRMLFLSPEGVVVDFSQKDIDYIRSCRQFCVKNSFSPFDYILTPRYKGSMCLLQQVEDNVAASSSVKPVISVCNAFVRGGKLLNCSLLSPDRVVPDIYTLNQGIGGEPVDIYIHLKPLLIPQDLNDPKTLMLQNYKEKNEILMEWDMHTLAGTATGEAWMDQFDLIQSNKSECFLSLISHAVLVIVFGCAFGLLGNLVNAFGVLYLFVVGLHTLGWVIGDSTSKESVPFETGIKSIIQLALECRKVMSKKVSS
;
A
#
# COMPACT_ATOMS: atom_id res chain seq x y z
N MET A 1 8.38 -0.65 10.98
CA MET A 1 8.90 -1.70 11.87
C MET A 1 9.01 -3.06 11.15
N PRO A 2 7.95 -3.65 10.53
CA PRO A 2 8.10 -4.94 9.83
C PRO A 2 9.15 -4.94 8.73
N LEU A 3 9.20 -3.90 7.90
CA LEU A 3 10.24 -3.73 6.86
C LEU A 3 11.67 -3.66 7.46
N VAL A 4 11.83 -3.04 8.62
CA VAL A 4 13.16 -2.93 9.27
C VAL A 4 13.61 -4.29 9.84
N LEU A 5 12.70 -5.01 10.51
CA LEU A 5 13.01 -6.28 11.17
C LEU A 5 13.20 -7.44 10.18
N SER A 6 12.51 -7.41 9.06
CA SER A 6 12.63 -8.42 7.99
C SER A 6 13.90 -8.30 7.15
N GLY A 7 14.75 -7.30 7.40
CA GLY A 7 15.91 -7.02 6.56
C GLY A 7 15.56 -6.42 5.19
N THR A 8 14.29 -6.08 4.95
CA THR A 8 13.83 -5.48 3.68
C THR A 8 14.62 -4.20 3.36
N ARG A 9 15.06 -4.09 2.11
CA ARG A 9 15.71 -2.90 1.57
C ARG A 9 14.75 -2.17 0.65
N VAL A 10 14.74 -0.85 0.72
CA VAL A 10 13.87 -0.01 -0.10
C VAL A 10 14.75 0.93 -0.92
N TYR A 11 14.60 0.87 -2.23
CA TYR A 11 15.37 1.60 -3.21
C TYR A 11 14.46 2.61 -3.93
N CYS A 12 15.01 3.74 -4.37
CA CYS A 12 14.27 4.78 -5.08
C CYS A 12 15.10 5.31 -6.24
N ASN A 13 14.49 5.45 -7.41
CA ASN A 13 15.16 5.99 -8.59
C ASN A 13 15.34 7.52 -8.57
N ASN A 14 14.60 8.21 -7.70
CA ASN A 14 14.66 9.67 -7.60
C ASN A 14 14.46 10.13 -6.14
N PRO A 15 15.51 10.04 -5.31
CA PRO A 15 15.47 10.48 -3.90
C PRO A 15 15.19 11.97 -3.73
N ASP A 16 15.60 12.80 -4.69
CA ASP A 16 15.39 14.25 -4.64
C ASP A 16 13.91 14.61 -4.81
N LEU A 17 13.26 14.05 -5.83
CA LEU A 17 11.82 14.19 -6.01
C LEU A 17 11.06 13.68 -4.78
N LEU A 18 11.53 12.58 -4.18
CA LEU A 18 10.94 12.06 -2.97
C LEU A 18 11.09 13.04 -1.78
N ALA A 19 12.26 13.68 -1.63
CA ALA A 19 12.48 14.70 -0.61
C ALA A 19 11.55 15.91 -0.82
N GLU A 20 11.34 16.34 -2.05
CA GLU A 20 10.38 17.40 -2.40
C GLU A 20 8.95 17.02 -2.01
N CYS A 21 8.53 15.77 -2.26
CA CYS A 21 7.21 15.28 -1.86
C CYS A 21 6.97 15.37 -0.35
N LYS A 22 8.03 15.19 0.45
CA LYS A 22 7.98 15.26 1.92
C LYS A 22 7.94 16.69 2.44
N ALA A 23 8.44 17.66 1.66
CA ALA A 23 8.48 19.07 2.04
C ALA A 23 7.13 19.78 1.94
N GLY A 24 6.15 19.20 1.25
CA GLY A 24 4.83 19.79 0.98
C GLY A 24 3.67 18.80 1.11
N ASN A 25 2.48 19.26 0.72
CA ASN A 25 1.37 18.35 0.48
C ASN A 25 1.56 17.67 -0.88
N SER A 26 1.59 16.34 -0.93
CA SER A 26 1.80 15.61 -2.18
C SER A 26 0.78 14.48 -2.33
N LEU A 27 0.47 14.15 -3.59
CA LEU A 27 -0.42 13.06 -3.96
C LEU A 27 0.38 12.02 -4.73
N LEU A 28 0.49 10.82 -4.15
CA LEU A 28 1.25 9.73 -4.73
C LEU A 28 0.28 8.68 -5.27
N LEU A 29 0.28 8.52 -6.59
CA LEU A 29 -0.56 7.56 -7.30
C LEU A 29 0.26 6.30 -7.52
N ALA A 30 0.07 5.29 -6.68
CA ALA A 30 0.80 4.02 -6.70
C ALA A 30 0.08 2.92 -7.53
N ASN A 31 0.83 1.92 -8.00
CA ASN A 31 0.22 0.63 -8.34
C ASN A 31 -0.23 -0.11 -7.06
N HIS A 32 -1.02 -1.16 -7.18
CA HIS A 32 -1.47 -1.99 -6.06
C HIS A 32 -1.03 -3.44 -6.20
N GLY A 33 0.30 -3.63 -6.25
CA GLY A 33 0.91 -4.95 -6.42
C GLY A 33 1.01 -5.78 -5.14
N SER A 34 0.82 -5.16 -3.97
CA SER A 34 1.00 -5.84 -2.68
C SER A 34 -0.02 -5.41 -1.63
N ARG A 35 -0.11 -6.19 -0.55
CA ARG A 35 -0.87 -5.83 0.65
C ARG A 35 -0.07 -4.93 1.60
N ILE A 36 1.22 -4.82 1.37
CA ILE A 36 2.16 -4.05 2.21
C ILE A 36 2.54 -2.70 1.61
N ASP A 37 1.89 -2.27 0.52
CA ASP A 37 2.16 -0.97 -0.14
C ASP A 37 2.11 0.20 0.86
N TRP A 38 1.18 0.15 1.80
CA TRP A 38 1.04 1.15 2.86
C TRP A 38 2.25 1.15 3.83
N MET A 39 2.87 0.00 4.07
CA MET A 39 4.09 -0.08 4.88
C MET A 39 5.27 0.57 4.16
N VAL A 40 5.35 0.45 2.84
CA VAL A 40 6.35 1.14 2.01
C VAL A 40 6.17 2.65 2.11
N GLY A 41 4.94 3.15 1.95
CA GLY A 41 4.64 4.57 2.13
C GLY A 41 5.01 5.08 3.53
N MET A 42 4.70 4.31 4.57
CA MET A 42 5.08 4.64 5.95
C MET A 42 6.60 4.66 6.14
N PHE A 43 7.33 3.69 5.58
CA PHE A 43 8.79 3.63 5.64
C PHE A 43 9.42 4.88 5.03
N VAL A 44 8.99 5.21 3.82
CA VAL A 44 9.44 6.38 3.05
C VAL A 44 9.14 7.69 3.80
N GLY A 45 7.93 7.86 4.33
CA GLY A 45 7.57 9.06 5.07
C GLY A 45 8.36 9.25 6.37
N HIS A 46 8.76 8.15 7.03
CA HIS A 46 9.51 8.17 8.29
C HIS A 46 11.03 8.17 8.13
N ALA A 47 11.56 7.81 6.96
CA ALA A 47 12.98 7.92 6.65
C ALA A 47 13.46 9.36 6.88
N ARG A 48 14.66 9.53 7.43
CA ARG A 48 15.27 10.86 7.65
C ARG A 48 16.45 11.12 6.71
N ASP A 49 16.79 10.12 5.91
CA ASP A 49 17.94 10.12 5.02
C ASP A 49 17.52 9.38 3.75
N LEU A 50 17.49 10.13 2.65
CA LEU A 50 17.17 9.65 1.31
C LEU A 50 18.44 9.79 0.49
N ALA A 51 19.22 8.70 0.35
CA ALA A 51 20.45 8.69 -0.43
C ALA A 51 21.49 9.76 -0.01
N GLY A 52 21.69 9.95 1.30
CA GLY A 52 22.62 10.95 1.84
C GLY A 52 21.98 12.33 2.06
N ARG A 53 20.79 12.58 1.52
CA ARG A 53 20.03 13.81 1.75
C ARG A 53 19.21 13.71 3.03
N LYS A 54 19.52 14.56 4.01
CA LYS A 54 18.70 14.67 5.23
C LYS A 54 17.35 15.33 4.92
N CYS A 55 16.28 14.71 5.39
CA CYS A 55 14.92 15.23 5.24
C CYS A 55 14.12 15.04 6.53
N GLU A 56 13.14 15.90 6.75
CA GLU A 56 12.20 15.73 7.87
C GLU A 56 11.26 14.56 7.64
N ARG A 57 10.69 14.05 8.75
CA ARG A 57 9.57 13.11 8.66
C ARG A 57 8.34 13.84 8.20
N VAL A 58 7.54 13.17 7.39
CA VAL A 58 6.24 13.68 6.97
C VAL A 58 5.14 12.72 7.38
N ARG A 59 3.97 13.28 7.63
CA ARG A 59 2.78 12.47 7.86
C ARG A 59 2.38 11.79 6.55
N VAL A 60 2.02 10.51 6.66
CA VAL A 60 1.58 9.71 5.52
C VAL A 60 0.12 9.33 5.72
N GLY A 61 -0.72 9.73 4.77
CA GLY A 61 -2.13 9.34 4.67
C GLY A 61 -2.32 8.31 3.56
N PHE A 62 -3.34 7.45 3.72
CA PHE A 62 -3.76 6.50 2.69
C PHE A 62 -5.25 6.64 2.39
N VAL A 63 -5.61 6.28 1.16
CA VAL A 63 -7.01 6.02 0.77
C VAL A 63 -7.26 4.52 0.86
N CYS A 64 -8.07 4.10 1.83
CA CYS A 64 -8.24 2.71 2.24
C CYS A 64 -9.68 2.22 2.06
N GLU A 65 -9.85 0.91 1.89
CA GLU A 65 -11.17 0.27 1.97
C GLU A 65 -11.80 0.53 3.35
N ALA A 66 -13.09 0.91 3.37
CA ALA A 66 -13.79 1.29 4.59
C ALA A 66 -13.73 0.24 5.70
N LEU A 67 -13.65 -1.06 5.37
CA LEU A 67 -13.55 -2.13 6.35
C LEU A 67 -12.28 -2.07 7.20
N ILE A 68 -11.19 -1.52 6.67
CA ILE A 68 -9.90 -1.41 7.39
C ILE A 68 -10.03 -0.58 8.66
N GLN A 69 -10.95 0.40 8.69
CA GLN A 69 -11.15 1.26 9.86
C GLN A 69 -11.66 0.51 11.10
N PHE A 70 -12.20 -0.69 10.92
CA PHE A 70 -12.71 -1.53 11.99
C PHE A 70 -11.69 -2.56 12.48
N MET A 71 -10.53 -2.67 11.81
CA MET A 71 -9.47 -3.58 12.22
C MET A 71 -8.88 -3.11 13.56
N PRO A 72 -8.79 -4.00 14.57
CA PRO A 72 -8.23 -3.65 15.86
C PRO A 72 -6.82 -3.09 15.75
N LEU A 73 -6.48 -2.16 16.65
CA LEU A 73 -5.17 -1.49 16.75
C LEU A 73 -4.83 -0.64 15.52
N ILE A 74 -4.41 -1.27 14.42
CA ILE A 74 -3.92 -0.55 13.23
C ILE A 74 -5.06 0.21 12.57
N GLY A 75 -6.21 -0.41 12.33
CA GLY A 75 -7.36 0.27 11.72
C GLY A 75 -7.83 1.48 12.53
N TRP A 76 -7.92 1.33 13.86
CA TRP A 76 -8.29 2.41 14.77
C TRP A 76 -7.26 3.54 14.79
N TYR A 77 -5.96 3.20 14.85
CA TYR A 77 -4.89 4.19 14.79
C TYR A 77 -4.91 4.97 13.47
N ARG A 78 -5.06 4.26 12.34
CA ARG A 78 -5.14 4.89 11.02
C ARG A 78 -6.36 5.82 10.90
N ARG A 79 -7.50 5.44 11.49
CA ARG A 79 -8.71 6.25 11.54
C ARG A 79 -8.58 7.48 12.44
N LEU A 80 -8.27 7.27 13.71
CA LEU A 80 -8.36 8.29 14.75
C LEU A 80 -7.12 9.19 14.78
N VAL A 81 -5.94 8.61 14.59
CA VAL A 81 -4.67 9.32 14.73
C VAL A 81 -4.14 9.76 13.37
N ALA A 82 -4.05 8.84 12.39
CA ALA A 82 -3.48 9.16 11.08
C ALA A 82 -4.45 9.93 10.17
N ARG A 83 -5.76 9.88 10.45
CA ARG A 83 -6.84 10.51 9.66
C ARG A 83 -6.83 10.08 8.19
N ASP A 84 -6.68 8.78 7.96
CA ASP A 84 -6.82 8.19 6.63
C ASP A 84 -8.22 8.39 6.03
N ILE A 85 -8.28 8.31 4.71
CA ILE A 85 -9.53 8.45 3.95
C ILE A 85 -10.09 7.05 3.71
N PHE A 86 -11.24 6.75 4.29
CA PHE A 86 -11.89 5.45 4.19
C PHE A 86 -13.04 5.50 3.17
N VAL A 87 -12.99 4.64 2.16
CA VAL A 87 -13.91 4.66 1.01
C VAL A 87 -14.69 3.34 0.86
N TRP A 88 -15.96 3.46 0.48
CA TRP A 88 -16.87 2.35 0.21
C TRP A 88 -16.84 1.90 -1.27
N ARG A 89 -15.89 2.44 -2.05
CA ARG A 89 -15.75 2.20 -3.49
C ARG A 89 -16.97 2.68 -4.29
N SER A 90 -17.64 3.72 -3.81
CA SER A 90 -18.77 4.39 -4.45
C SER A 90 -18.53 5.89 -4.50
N PHE A 91 -18.20 6.41 -5.69
CA PHE A 91 -17.87 7.82 -5.89
C PHE A 91 -18.89 8.79 -5.27
N LYS A 92 -20.19 8.52 -5.46
CA LYS A 92 -21.26 9.37 -4.92
C LYS A 92 -21.24 9.45 -3.40
N LYS A 93 -20.87 8.36 -2.72
CA LYS A 93 -20.78 8.30 -1.26
C LYS A 93 -19.43 8.83 -0.75
N ASP A 94 -18.36 8.57 -1.48
CA ASP A 94 -16.99 8.79 -1.01
C ASP A 94 -16.48 10.21 -1.32
N SER A 95 -16.99 10.86 -2.36
CA SER A 95 -16.54 12.21 -2.74
C SER A 95 -16.67 13.23 -1.61
N PRO A 96 -17.80 13.35 -0.88
CA PRO A 96 -17.89 14.28 0.24
C PRO A 96 -16.86 13.99 1.34
N THR A 97 -16.69 12.72 1.72
CA THR A 97 -15.73 12.29 2.73
C THR A 97 -14.28 12.60 2.34
N ILE A 98 -13.93 12.41 1.07
CA ILE A 98 -12.60 12.76 0.55
C ILE A 98 -12.34 14.27 0.70
N LYS A 99 -13.29 15.09 0.24
CA LYS A 99 -13.15 16.56 0.23
C LYS A 99 -13.07 17.13 1.66
N GLU A 100 -13.96 16.68 2.54
CA GLU A 100 -13.98 17.08 3.95
C GLU A 100 -12.66 16.71 4.64
N ASN A 101 -12.16 15.48 4.47
CA ASN A 101 -10.89 15.08 5.07
C ASN A 101 -9.70 15.92 4.59
N ILE A 102 -9.61 16.22 3.29
CA ILE A 102 -8.56 17.09 2.74
C ILE A 102 -8.67 18.49 3.33
N SER A 103 -9.87 19.07 3.32
CA SER A 103 -10.13 20.42 3.84
C SER A 103 -9.76 20.55 5.32
N GLU A 104 -10.20 19.61 6.17
CA GLU A 104 -9.85 19.59 7.59
C GLU A 104 -8.34 19.45 7.81
N PHE A 105 -7.67 18.63 6.99
CA PHE A 105 -6.23 18.42 7.13
C PHE A 105 -5.44 19.68 6.76
N HIS A 106 -5.84 20.36 5.69
CA HIS A 106 -5.26 21.63 5.27
C HIS A 106 -5.52 22.74 6.31
N ALA A 107 -6.75 22.82 6.83
CA ALA A 107 -7.11 23.76 7.89
C ALA A 107 -6.29 23.57 9.18
N ALA A 108 -5.82 22.35 9.45
CA ALA A 108 -4.91 22.07 10.57
C ALA A 108 -3.46 22.57 10.35
N GLY A 109 -3.14 23.12 9.16
CA GLY A 109 -1.80 23.62 8.82
C GLY A 109 -0.72 22.52 8.80
N LYS A 110 -1.13 21.25 8.63
CA LYS A 110 -0.21 20.11 8.58
C LYS A 110 0.01 19.69 7.14
N LYS A 111 1.23 19.24 6.85
CA LYS A 111 1.62 18.68 5.54
C LYS A 111 1.51 17.17 5.56
N ARG A 112 1.10 16.56 4.44
CA ARG A 112 1.11 15.10 4.27
C ARG A 112 1.46 14.66 2.85
N MET A 113 2.06 13.49 2.79
CA MET A 113 2.05 12.63 1.61
C MET A 113 0.77 11.80 1.63
N LEU A 114 -0.09 11.94 0.64
CA LEU A 114 -1.31 11.14 0.49
C LEU A 114 -1.10 10.08 -0.59
N PHE A 115 -1.12 8.82 -0.20
CA PHE A 115 -0.98 7.68 -1.11
C PHE A 115 -2.35 7.14 -1.51
N LEU A 116 -2.50 6.90 -2.80
CA LEU A 116 -3.66 6.24 -3.41
C LEU A 116 -3.14 5.21 -4.40
N SER A 117 -3.73 4.02 -4.39
CA SER A 117 -3.60 3.09 -5.52
C SER A 117 -4.90 3.08 -6.32
N PRO A 118 -5.00 3.82 -7.44
CA PRO A 118 -6.21 3.92 -8.27
C PRO A 118 -6.82 2.59 -8.72
N GLU A 119 -6.07 1.50 -8.74
CA GLU A 119 -6.57 0.14 -8.99
C GLU A 119 -7.71 -0.23 -8.00
N GLY A 120 -7.55 0.21 -6.74
CA GLY A 120 -8.55 0.10 -5.67
C GLY A 120 -8.77 -1.31 -5.12
N VAL A 121 -8.05 -2.30 -5.65
CA VAL A 121 -8.10 -3.70 -5.22
C VAL A 121 -6.78 -4.41 -5.52
N VAL A 122 -6.43 -5.39 -4.70
CA VAL A 122 -5.40 -6.38 -4.98
C VAL A 122 -6.09 -7.66 -5.44
N VAL A 123 -5.68 -8.20 -6.58
CA VAL A 123 -6.18 -9.47 -7.12
C VAL A 123 -5.30 -10.63 -6.68
N ASP A 124 -5.92 -11.74 -6.28
CA ASP A 124 -5.26 -13.02 -6.04
C ASP A 124 -5.51 -13.97 -7.23
N PHE A 125 -5.71 -15.27 -6.96
CA PHE A 125 -5.87 -16.32 -7.96
C PHE A 125 -7.30 -16.88 -8.03
N SER A 126 -8.27 -16.23 -7.39
CA SER A 126 -9.66 -16.68 -7.43
C SER A 126 -10.25 -16.50 -8.84
N GLN A 127 -11.26 -17.29 -9.22
CA GLN A 127 -11.92 -17.15 -10.52
C GLN A 127 -12.47 -15.73 -10.73
N LYS A 128 -13.02 -15.13 -9.66
CA LYS A 128 -13.52 -13.75 -9.66
C LYS A 128 -12.42 -12.74 -9.98
N ASP A 129 -11.22 -12.95 -9.44
CA ASP A 129 -10.07 -12.07 -9.69
C ASP A 129 -9.57 -12.22 -11.12
N ILE A 130 -9.50 -13.44 -11.64
CA ILE A 130 -9.17 -13.72 -13.04
C ILE A 130 -10.18 -13.04 -13.98
N ASP A 131 -11.48 -13.10 -13.68
CA ASP A 131 -12.51 -12.43 -14.47
C ASP A 131 -12.41 -10.90 -14.38
N TYR A 132 -12.01 -10.37 -13.23
CA TYR A 132 -11.72 -8.95 -13.07
C TYR A 132 -10.52 -8.52 -13.91
N ILE A 133 -9.43 -9.28 -13.90
CA ILE A 133 -8.24 -9.05 -14.74
C ILE A 133 -8.64 -9.04 -16.24
N ARG A 134 -9.42 -10.02 -16.70
CA ARG A 134 -9.94 -10.06 -18.08
C ARG A 134 -10.77 -8.82 -18.43
N SER A 135 -11.61 -8.36 -17.49
CA SER A 135 -12.43 -7.16 -17.67
C SER A 135 -11.56 -5.89 -17.80
N CYS A 136 -10.52 -5.76 -16.97
CA CYS A 136 -9.53 -4.68 -17.08
C CYS A 136 -8.81 -4.69 -18.43
N ARG A 137 -8.36 -5.87 -18.89
CA ARG A 137 -7.72 -6.01 -20.22
C ARG A 137 -8.64 -5.58 -21.36
N GLN A 138 -9.91 -6.01 -21.32
CA GLN A 138 -10.91 -5.58 -22.31
C GLN A 138 -11.17 -4.07 -22.26
N PHE A 139 -11.14 -3.48 -21.06
CA PHE A 139 -11.27 -2.03 -20.91
C PHE A 139 -10.11 -1.28 -21.57
N CYS A 140 -8.86 -1.78 -21.47
CA CYS A 140 -7.72 -1.21 -22.21
C CYS A 140 -7.98 -1.20 -23.73
N VAL A 141 -8.35 -2.37 -24.28
CA VAL A 141 -8.61 -2.52 -25.72
C VAL A 141 -9.71 -1.56 -26.20
N LYS A 142 -10.80 -1.44 -25.44
CA LYS A 142 -11.91 -0.50 -25.74
C LYS A 142 -11.50 0.97 -25.72
N ASN A 143 -10.40 1.31 -25.05
CA ASN A 143 -9.86 2.67 -24.98
C ASN A 143 -8.57 2.83 -25.81
N SER A 144 -8.31 1.92 -26.77
CA SER A 144 -7.15 1.97 -27.67
C SER A 144 -5.78 1.81 -26.98
N PHE A 145 -5.75 1.09 -25.85
CA PHE A 145 -4.52 0.66 -25.18
C PHE A 145 -4.30 -0.83 -25.37
N SER A 146 -3.03 -1.27 -25.37
CA SER A 146 -2.69 -2.68 -25.20
C SER A 146 -3.20 -3.17 -23.83
N PRO A 147 -3.59 -4.45 -23.70
CA PRO A 147 -3.88 -5.04 -22.41
C PRO A 147 -2.74 -4.79 -21.41
N PHE A 148 -3.10 -4.40 -20.19
CA PHE A 148 -2.14 -4.32 -19.09
C PHE A 148 -2.05 -5.70 -18.44
N ASP A 149 -0.84 -6.24 -18.39
CA ASP A 149 -0.53 -7.60 -17.94
C ASP A 149 0.04 -7.63 -16.53
N TYR A 150 0.57 -6.51 -16.04
CA TYR A 150 1.25 -6.40 -14.74
C TYR A 150 0.48 -5.56 -13.71
N ILE A 151 -0.51 -4.78 -14.15
CA ILE A 151 -1.30 -3.90 -13.27
C ILE A 151 -2.77 -3.86 -13.73
N LEU A 152 -3.67 -3.49 -12.82
CA LEU A 152 -5.08 -3.28 -13.14
C LEU A 152 -5.31 -1.87 -13.69
N THR A 153 -6.42 -1.69 -14.39
CA THR A 153 -6.80 -0.36 -14.91
C THR A 153 -7.21 0.58 -13.78
N PRO A 154 -6.85 1.89 -13.83
CA PRO A 154 -7.12 2.83 -12.76
C PRO A 154 -8.59 3.27 -12.68
N ARG A 155 -9.08 3.49 -11.45
CA ARG A 155 -10.35 4.18 -11.17
C ARG A 155 -10.15 5.70 -11.20
N TYR A 156 -10.23 6.27 -12.40
CA TYR A 156 -9.94 7.69 -12.63
C TYR A 156 -10.92 8.65 -11.95
N LYS A 157 -12.24 8.38 -11.95
CA LYS A 157 -13.25 9.32 -11.40
C LYS A 157 -13.04 9.66 -9.92
N GLY A 158 -12.78 8.67 -9.07
CA GLY A 158 -12.52 8.89 -7.65
C GLY A 158 -11.17 9.54 -7.38
N SER A 159 -10.16 9.22 -8.19
CA SER A 159 -8.82 9.79 -8.08
C SER A 159 -8.81 11.30 -8.27
N MET A 160 -9.72 11.83 -9.11
CA MET A 160 -9.84 13.26 -9.39
C MET A 160 -10.21 14.11 -8.19
N CYS A 161 -11.00 13.59 -7.23
CA CYS A 161 -11.32 14.33 -6.02
C CYS A 161 -10.11 14.57 -5.12
N LEU A 162 -9.04 13.77 -5.27
CA LEU A 162 -7.85 13.87 -4.45
C LEU A 162 -6.88 14.94 -4.95
N LEU A 163 -7.10 15.54 -6.12
CA LEU A 163 -6.27 16.65 -6.61
C LEU A 163 -6.33 17.87 -5.70
N GLN A 164 -7.42 18.04 -4.94
CA GLN A 164 -7.54 19.07 -3.91
C GLN A 164 -6.42 18.99 -2.85
N GLN A 165 -5.86 17.80 -2.63
CA GLN A 165 -4.71 17.61 -1.74
C GLN A 165 -3.51 18.48 -2.12
N VAL A 166 -3.39 18.84 -3.39
CA VAL A 166 -2.24 19.56 -3.93
C VAL A 166 -2.56 20.97 -4.43
N GLU A 167 -3.82 21.41 -4.34
CA GLU A 167 -4.28 22.71 -4.84
C GLU A 167 -3.62 23.90 -4.11
N ASP A 168 -3.40 23.81 -2.78
CA ASP A 168 -2.80 24.91 -2.01
C ASP A 168 -1.31 25.16 -2.31
N ASN A 169 -0.62 24.19 -2.93
CA ASN A 169 0.80 24.37 -3.29
C ASN A 169 0.98 25.19 -4.58
N VAL A 170 -0.09 25.45 -5.33
CA VAL A 170 -0.05 26.18 -6.61
C VAL A 170 0.40 27.64 -6.43
N ALA A 171 0.31 28.18 -5.21
CA ALA A 171 0.74 29.55 -4.88
C ALA A 171 2.24 29.69 -4.53
N ALA A 172 2.99 28.59 -4.32
CA ALA A 172 4.37 28.63 -3.83
C ALA A 172 5.40 28.22 -4.91
N SER A 173 5.69 29.14 -5.83
CA SER A 173 6.97 29.36 -6.55
C SER A 173 7.88 28.16 -6.92
N SER A 174 7.36 26.99 -7.25
CA SER A 174 8.17 25.87 -7.78
C SER A 174 7.45 25.16 -8.93
N SER A 175 8.21 24.85 -9.97
CA SER A 175 7.76 24.42 -11.30
C SER A 175 7.21 22.99 -11.39
N VAL A 176 6.80 22.35 -10.28
CA VAL A 176 6.38 20.94 -10.27
C VAL A 176 5.06 20.77 -9.51
N LYS A 177 4.03 20.28 -10.22
CA LYS A 177 2.76 19.86 -9.63
C LYS A 177 3.02 18.59 -8.79
N PRO A 178 2.70 18.54 -7.49
CA PRO A 178 3.15 17.47 -6.59
C PRO A 178 2.27 16.21 -6.66
N VAL A 179 1.78 15.89 -7.86
CA VAL A 179 1.19 14.58 -8.15
C VAL A 179 2.26 13.71 -8.76
N ILE A 180 2.57 12.61 -8.09
CA ILE A 180 3.68 11.74 -8.44
C ILE A 180 3.12 10.37 -8.80
N SER A 181 3.57 9.85 -9.94
CA SER A 181 3.39 8.45 -10.25
C SER A 181 4.39 7.61 -9.48
N VAL A 182 3.88 6.59 -8.81
CA VAL A 182 4.68 5.60 -8.08
C VAL A 182 4.45 4.22 -8.67
N CYS A 183 5.51 3.51 -9.00
CA CYS A 183 5.49 2.09 -9.30
C CYS A 183 6.42 1.34 -8.36
N ASN A 184 5.86 0.44 -7.56
CA ASN A 184 6.60 -0.43 -6.66
C ASN A 184 6.81 -1.79 -7.34
N ALA A 185 8.07 -2.23 -7.42
CA ALA A 185 8.47 -3.59 -7.78
C ALA A 185 9.01 -4.29 -6.52
N PHE A 186 8.52 -5.50 -6.24
CA PHE A 186 8.90 -6.30 -5.07
C PHE A 186 9.71 -7.50 -5.53
N VAL A 187 10.96 -7.61 -5.10
CA VAL A 187 11.89 -8.64 -5.56
C VAL A 187 12.39 -9.47 -4.37
N ARG A 188 12.51 -10.79 -4.54
CA ARG A 188 13.16 -11.71 -3.59
C ARG A 188 13.77 -12.84 -4.38
N GLY A 189 14.98 -13.26 -4.04
CA GLY A 189 15.63 -14.41 -4.71
C GLY A 189 15.88 -14.15 -6.18
N GLY A 190 16.07 -12.89 -6.57
CA GLY A 190 16.17 -12.48 -7.98
C GLY A 190 14.88 -12.61 -8.77
N LYS A 191 13.72 -12.84 -8.13
CA LYS A 191 12.40 -12.96 -8.78
C LYS A 191 11.50 -11.79 -8.44
N LEU A 192 10.81 -11.25 -9.45
CA LEU A 192 9.74 -10.27 -9.25
C LEU A 192 8.50 -10.96 -8.66
N LEU A 193 8.13 -10.59 -7.43
CA LEU A 193 6.98 -11.15 -6.72
C LEU A 193 5.67 -10.69 -7.37
N ASN A 194 5.53 -9.38 -7.60
CA ASN A 194 4.37 -8.80 -8.28
C ASN A 194 4.53 -8.79 -9.81
N CYS A 195 4.98 -9.91 -10.38
CA CYS A 195 5.05 -10.13 -11.83
C CYS A 195 3.64 -10.19 -12.46
N SER A 196 3.56 -10.65 -13.72
CA SER A 196 2.31 -10.64 -14.49
C SER A 196 1.11 -11.18 -13.69
N LEU A 197 -0.02 -10.48 -13.77
CA LEU A 197 -1.25 -10.75 -13.02
C LEU A 197 -1.80 -12.16 -13.24
N LEU A 198 -1.55 -12.75 -14.41
CA LEU A 198 -1.99 -14.11 -14.77
C LEU A 198 -0.88 -15.15 -14.61
N SER A 199 0.30 -14.76 -14.15
CA SER A 199 1.41 -15.68 -13.94
C SER A 199 1.12 -16.60 -12.75
N PRO A 200 1.30 -17.93 -12.89
CA PRO A 200 1.22 -18.85 -11.74
C PRO A 200 2.34 -18.62 -10.73
N ASP A 201 3.41 -17.95 -11.15
CA ASP A 201 4.59 -17.63 -10.36
C ASP A 201 4.44 -16.39 -9.49
N ARG A 202 3.36 -15.62 -9.69
CA ARG A 202 3.10 -14.37 -8.97
C ARG A 202 2.92 -14.64 -7.47
N VAL A 203 3.45 -13.75 -6.66
CA VAL A 203 3.25 -13.72 -5.21
C VAL A 203 2.77 -12.33 -4.86
N VAL A 204 1.63 -12.21 -4.18
CA VAL A 204 1.16 -10.93 -3.65
C VAL A 204 1.79 -10.73 -2.28
N PRO A 205 2.77 -9.80 -2.12
CA PRO A 205 3.46 -9.67 -0.85
C PRO A 205 2.50 -9.20 0.24
N ASP A 206 2.51 -9.91 1.38
CA ASP A 206 1.73 -9.60 2.56
C ASP A 206 2.64 -9.51 3.82
N ILE A 207 2.05 -9.35 5.00
CA ILE A 207 2.83 -9.28 6.25
C ILE A 207 3.68 -10.54 6.47
N TYR A 208 3.19 -11.73 6.12
CA TYR A 208 3.94 -12.96 6.28
C TYR A 208 5.03 -13.11 5.24
N THR A 209 4.80 -12.63 4.01
CA THR A 209 5.88 -12.48 3.02
C THR A 209 7.02 -11.67 3.63
N LEU A 210 6.74 -10.52 4.27
CA LEU A 210 7.80 -9.75 4.95
C LEU A 210 8.46 -10.53 6.08
N ASN A 211 7.68 -11.17 6.95
CA ASN A 211 8.22 -11.90 8.10
C ASN A 211 9.14 -13.06 7.72
N GLN A 212 8.96 -13.68 6.55
CA GLN A 212 9.89 -14.70 6.02
C GLN A 212 11.32 -14.17 5.80
N GLY A 213 11.51 -12.85 5.71
CA GLY A 213 12.85 -12.25 5.69
C GLY A 213 13.57 -12.30 7.05
N ILE A 214 12.85 -12.53 8.15
CA ILE A 214 13.47 -12.68 9.48
C ILE A 214 14.17 -14.04 9.53
N GLY A 215 15.50 -14.01 9.42
CA GLY A 215 16.32 -15.24 9.34
C GLY A 215 16.25 -15.94 7.98
N GLY A 216 15.59 -15.34 6.99
CA GLY A 216 15.50 -15.82 5.62
C GLY A 216 15.90 -14.73 4.63
N GLU A 217 15.40 -14.84 3.39
CA GLU A 217 15.70 -13.86 2.36
C GLU A 217 14.73 -12.66 2.42
N PRO A 218 15.24 -11.42 2.51
CA PRO A 218 14.40 -10.23 2.56
C PRO A 218 13.64 -9.99 1.26
N VAL A 219 12.64 -9.11 1.30
CA VAL A 219 12.07 -8.53 0.08
C VAL A 219 12.81 -7.23 -0.20
N ASP A 220 13.33 -7.05 -1.40
CA ASP A 220 13.82 -5.76 -1.87
C ASP A 220 12.69 -5.04 -2.62
N ILE A 221 12.51 -3.75 -2.33
CA ILE A 221 11.42 -2.95 -2.87
C ILE A 221 12.03 -1.81 -3.67
N TYR A 222 11.70 -1.74 -4.95
CA TYR A 222 12.18 -0.70 -5.86
C TYR A 222 11.04 0.25 -6.18
N ILE A 223 11.24 1.51 -5.83
CA ILE A 223 10.27 2.58 -6.03
C ILE A 223 10.69 3.39 -7.25
N HIS A 224 9.86 3.34 -8.28
CA HIS A 224 9.94 4.20 -9.45
C HIS A 224 9.05 5.42 -9.24
N LEU A 225 9.67 6.60 -9.16
CA LEU A 225 9.00 7.89 -9.03
C LEU A 225 9.12 8.68 -10.33
N LYS A 226 7.99 9.25 -10.77
CA LYS A 226 7.93 10.16 -11.90
C LYS A 226 6.90 11.27 -11.63
N PRO A 227 7.22 12.56 -11.86
CA PRO A 227 6.24 13.62 -11.80
C PRO A 227 5.12 13.39 -12.82
N LEU A 228 3.87 13.48 -12.39
CA LEU A 228 2.72 13.41 -13.28
C LEU A 228 2.27 14.84 -13.63
N LEU A 229 2.53 15.23 -14.88
CA LEU A 229 2.08 16.52 -15.40
C LEU A 229 0.57 16.47 -15.65
N ILE A 230 -0.20 17.05 -14.74
CA ILE A 230 -1.65 17.22 -14.89
C ILE A 230 -1.88 18.55 -15.62
N PRO A 231 -2.48 18.60 -16.82
CA PRO A 231 -2.86 19.85 -17.48
C PRO A 231 -3.77 20.72 -16.59
N GLN A 232 -3.72 22.05 -16.74
CA GLN A 232 -4.63 22.94 -15.99
C GLN A 232 -6.08 22.74 -16.43
N ASP A 233 -6.28 22.51 -17.73
CA ASP A 233 -7.53 22.12 -18.37
C ASP A 233 -7.57 20.60 -18.52
N LEU A 234 -7.87 19.89 -17.43
CA LEU A 234 -7.96 18.43 -17.48
C LEU A 234 -9.23 17.98 -18.23
N ASN A 235 -9.18 18.06 -19.55
CA ASN A 235 -10.28 17.71 -20.45
C ASN A 235 -10.48 16.19 -20.54
N ASP A 236 -9.42 15.40 -20.30
CA ASP A 236 -9.48 13.94 -20.32
C ASP A 236 -8.68 13.27 -19.18
N PRO A 237 -9.24 13.25 -17.95
CA PRO A 237 -8.61 12.56 -16.81
C PRO A 237 -8.44 11.05 -17.04
N LYS A 238 -9.28 10.45 -17.88
CA LYS A 238 -9.25 9.02 -18.14
C LYS A 238 -8.00 8.65 -18.94
N THR A 239 -7.74 9.36 -20.03
CA THR A 239 -6.56 9.10 -20.88
C THR A 239 -5.26 9.39 -20.13
N LEU A 240 -5.20 10.49 -19.36
CA LEU A 240 -4.03 10.77 -18.51
C LEU A 240 -3.72 9.62 -17.54
N MET A 241 -4.75 9.12 -16.84
CA MET A 241 -4.58 8.02 -15.90
C MET A 241 -4.23 6.70 -16.59
N LEU A 242 -4.82 6.41 -17.74
CA LEU A 242 -4.48 5.20 -18.52
C LEU A 242 -3.06 5.25 -19.06
N GLN A 243 -2.59 6.41 -19.52
CA GLN A 243 -1.21 6.59 -19.98
C GLN A 243 -0.22 6.41 -18.83
N ASN A 244 -0.50 6.99 -17.67
CA ASN A 244 0.31 6.78 -16.47
C ASN A 244 0.40 5.28 -16.11
N TYR A 245 -0.70 4.55 -16.22
CA TYR A 245 -0.75 3.12 -15.93
C TYR A 245 -0.04 2.29 -17.02
N LYS A 246 -0.15 2.65 -18.29
CA LYS A 246 0.63 2.03 -19.36
C LYS A 246 2.13 2.03 -19.02
N GLU A 247 2.66 3.17 -18.60
CA GLU A 247 4.08 3.29 -18.22
C GLU A 247 4.45 2.37 -17.04
N LYS A 248 3.61 2.30 -16.00
CA LYS A 248 3.85 1.38 -14.87
C LYS A 248 3.83 -0.08 -15.29
N ASN A 249 2.96 -0.43 -16.24
CA ASN A 249 2.91 -1.78 -16.79
C ASN A 249 4.22 -2.13 -17.50
N GLU A 250 4.76 -1.19 -18.28
CA GLU A 250 6.03 -1.33 -18.99
C GLU A 250 7.21 -1.46 -18.00
N ILE A 251 7.24 -0.65 -16.92
CA ILE A 251 8.24 -0.74 -15.86
C ILE A 251 8.26 -2.13 -15.20
N LEU A 252 7.09 -2.67 -14.83
CA LEU A 252 7.03 -4.00 -14.21
C LEU A 252 7.37 -5.12 -15.20
N MET A 253 7.04 -4.94 -16.48
CA MET A 253 7.43 -5.87 -17.53
C MET A 253 8.96 -5.90 -17.71
N GLU A 254 9.61 -4.74 -17.67
CA GLU A 254 11.07 -4.62 -17.75
C GLU A 254 11.74 -5.28 -16.53
N TRP A 255 11.21 -5.08 -15.33
CA TRP A 255 11.65 -5.82 -14.14
C TRP A 255 11.54 -7.33 -14.30
N ASP A 256 10.40 -7.83 -14.79
CA ASP A 256 10.20 -9.27 -14.98
C ASP A 256 11.21 -9.84 -15.98
N MET A 257 11.47 -9.10 -17.08
CA MET A 257 12.53 -9.46 -18.03
C MET A 257 13.92 -9.51 -17.39
N HIS A 258 14.30 -8.49 -16.61
CA HIS A 258 15.62 -8.45 -15.97
C HIS A 258 15.79 -9.55 -14.91
N THR A 259 14.75 -9.81 -14.12
CA THR A 259 14.75 -10.87 -13.10
C THR A 259 14.83 -12.26 -13.73
N LEU A 260 14.03 -12.54 -14.76
CA LEU A 260 14.09 -13.81 -15.51
C LEU A 260 15.44 -14.02 -16.22
N ALA A 261 16.05 -12.95 -16.72
CA ALA A 261 17.37 -13.02 -17.33
C ALA A 261 18.52 -13.12 -16.31
N GLY A 262 18.22 -13.04 -15.00
CA GLY A 262 19.25 -12.99 -13.95
C GLY A 262 20.09 -11.71 -13.96
N THR A 263 19.63 -10.66 -14.64
CA THR A 263 20.35 -9.38 -14.81
C THR A 263 19.84 -8.28 -13.87
N ALA A 264 18.79 -8.55 -13.10
CA ALA A 264 18.21 -7.60 -12.14
C ALA A 264 19.17 -7.19 -11.00
N THR A 265 20.30 -7.88 -10.83
CA THR A 265 21.37 -7.54 -9.88
C THR A 265 22.60 -6.92 -10.56
N GLY A 266 22.56 -6.75 -11.89
CA GLY A 266 23.65 -6.15 -12.65
C GLY A 266 23.82 -4.66 -12.32
N GLU A 267 25.08 -4.22 -12.24
CA GLU A 267 25.48 -2.85 -11.87
C GLU A 267 24.71 -1.80 -12.69
N ALA A 268 24.71 -1.92 -14.02
CA ALA A 268 24.00 -0.99 -14.91
C ALA A 268 22.49 -0.86 -14.65
N TRP A 269 21.81 -1.95 -14.23
CA TRP A 269 20.39 -1.89 -13.88
C TRP A 269 20.17 -1.32 -12.48
N MET A 270 21.09 -1.60 -11.55
CA MET A 270 20.99 -1.18 -10.15
C MET A 270 21.41 0.27 -9.94
N ASP A 271 22.29 0.81 -10.79
CA ASP A 271 22.81 2.19 -10.72
C ASP A 271 21.72 3.26 -10.83
N GLN A 272 20.55 2.90 -11.35
CA GLN A 272 19.42 3.82 -11.42
C GLN A 272 18.66 3.96 -10.09
N PHE A 273 19.04 3.24 -9.03
CA PHE A 273 18.35 3.30 -7.74
C PHE A 273 19.29 3.52 -6.55
N ASP A 274 18.88 4.44 -5.69
CA ASP A 274 19.53 4.67 -4.42
C ASP A 274 18.82 3.96 -3.26
N LEU A 275 19.60 3.42 -2.34
CA LEU A 275 19.09 2.82 -1.11
C LEU A 275 18.56 3.92 -0.17
N ILE A 276 17.28 3.83 0.20
CA ILE A 276 16.70 4.64 1.27
C ILE A 276 17.16 4.10 2.62
N GLN A 277 17.84 4.96 3.39
CA GLN A 277 18.34 4.59 4.70
C GLN A 277 17.20 4.52 5.72
N SER A 278 17.10 3.37 6.38
CA SER A 278 16.14 3.18 7.47
C SER A 278 16.71 3.71 8.78
N ASN A 279 15.85 4.25 9.64
CA ASN A 279 16.20 4.59 11.02
C ASN A 279 16.25 3.33 11.89
N LYS A 280 17.12 2.34 11.56
CA LYS A 280 17.15 1.03 12.22
C LYS A 280 17.35 1.17 13.72
N SER A 281 18.36 1.94 14.13
CA SER A 281 18.69 2.17 15.53
C SER A 281 17.51 2.77 16.30
N GLU A 282 16.87 3.80 15.78
CA GLU A 282 15.70 4.42 16.42
C GLU A 282 14.52 3.44 16.50
N CYS A 283 14.30 2.62 15.47
CA CYS A 283 13.25 1.60 15.48
C CYS A 283 13.51 0.53 16.56
N PHE A 284 14.76 0.05 16.69
CA PHE A 284 15.15 -0.92 17.71
C PHE A 284 15.07 -0.31 19.12
N LEU A 285 15.59 0.90 19.30
CA LEU A 285 15.50 1.62 20.57
C LEU A 285 14.04 1.84 20.97
N SER A 286 13.18 2.30 20.06
CA SER A 286 11.75 2.48 20.33
C SER A 286 11.07 1.17 20.73
N LEU A 287 11.41 0.05 20.08
CA LEU A 287 10.86 -1.27 20.42
C LEU A 287 11.31 -1.73 21.80
N ILE A 288 12.62 -1.68 22.07
CA ILE A 288 13.20 -2.11 23.33
C ILE A 288 12.69 -1.22 24.47
N SER A 289 12.70 0.11 24.30
CA SER A 289 12.17 1.04 25.29
C SER A 289 10.70 0.82 25.57
N HIS A 290 9.88 0.53 24.56
CA HIS A 290 8.47 0.20 24.76
C HIS A 290 8.31 -1.12 25.54
N ALA A 291 9.04 -2.17 25.16
CA ALA A 291 9.01 -3.46 25.86
C ALA A 291 9.44 -3.32 27.33
N VAL A 292 10.55 -2.62 27.59
CA VAL A 292 11.04 -2.34 28.94
C VAL A 292 10.01 -1.55 29.74
N LEU A 293 9.42 -0.51 29.16
CA LEU A 293 8.39 0.30 29.83
C LEU A 293 7.17 -0.54 30.23
N VAL A 294 6.67 -1.39 29.32
CA VAL A 294 5.55 -2.29 29.58
C VAL A 294 5.88 -3.30 30.68
N ILE A 295 7.09 -3.87 30.67
CA ILE A 295 7.56 -4.81 31.70
C ILE A 295 7.67 -4.11 33.06
N VAL A 296 8.33 -2.95 33.12
CA VAL A 296 8.49 -2.18 34.36
C VAL A 296 7.14 -1.79 34.94
N PHE A 297 6.22 -1.31 34.11
CA PHE A 297 4.84 -1.03 34.52
C PHE A 297 4.16 -2.30 35.06
N GLY A 298 4.27 -3.41 34.35
CA GLY A 298 3.77 -4.72 34.79
C GLY A 298 4.29 -5.13 36.17
N CYS A 299 5.58 -4.96 36.42
CA CYS A 299 6.19 -5.27 37.72
C CYS A 299 5.73 -4.31 38.81
N ALA A 300 5.75 -2.99 38.54
CA ALA A 300 5.42 -1.95 39.52
C ALA A 300 3.99 -2.06 40.06
N PHE A 301 3.06 -2.53 39.22
CA PHE A 301 1.65 -2.67 39.59
C PHE A 301 1.21 -4.13 39.84
N GLY A 302 2.13 -5.09 39.83
CA GLY A 302 1.80 -6.51 39.99
C GLY A 302 0.94 -7.10 38.85
N LEU A 303 1.00 -6.49 37.67
CA LEU A 303 0.21 -6.83 36.47
C LEU A 303 0.99 -7.66 35.44
N LEU A 304 2.23 -8.06 35.72
CA LEU A 304 3.07 -8.76 34.72
C LEU A 304 2.39 -10.03 34.18
N GLY A 305 1.79 -10.85 35.04
CA GLY A 305 1.05 -12.05 34.62
C GLY A 305 -0.14 -11.71 33.72
N ASN A 306 -0.88 -10.63 34.03
CA ASN A 306 -2.00 -10.16 33.21
C ASN A 306 -1.53 -9.65 31.84
N LEU A 307 -0.39 -8.96 31.78
CA LEU A 307 0.18 -8.49 30.51
C LEU A 307 0.64 -9.66 29.65
N VAL A 308 1.36 -10.64 30.22
CA VAL A 308 1.79 -11.84 29.51
C VAL A 308 0.57 -12.61 28.98
N ASN A 309 -0.45 -12.81 29.81
CA ASN A 309 -1.69 -13.45 29.40
C ASN A 309 -2.40 -12.68 28.29
N ALA A 310 -2.49 -11.35 28.40
CA ALA A 310 -3.13 -10.51 27.39
C ALA A 310 -2.41 -10.57 26.03
N PHE A 311 -1.07 -10.46 26.02
CA PHE A 311 -0.29 -10.58 24.78
C PHE A 311 -0.33 -12.01 24.22
N GLY A 312 -0.30 -13.03 25.07
CA GLY A 312 -0.44 -14.43 24.67
C GLY A 312 -1.79 -14.71 24.02
N VAL A 313 -2.89 -14.25 24.65
CA VAL A 313 -4.25 -14.36 24.08
C VAL A 313 -4.35 -13.60 22.76
N LEU A 314 -3.82 -12.37 22.69
CA LEU A 314 -3.83 -11.59 21.45
C LEU A 314 -3.08 -12.30 20.33
N TYR A 315 -1.90 -12.87 20.61
CA TYR A 315 -1.12 -13.64 19.66
C TYR A 315 -1.90 -14.87 19.16
N LEU A 316 -2.46 -15.66 20.07
CA LEU A 316 -3.29 -16.81 19.72
C LEU A 316 -4.52 -16.40 18.90
N PHE A 317 -5.10 -15.24 19.17
CA PHE A 317 -6.24 -14.72 18.42
C PHE A 317 -5.84 -14.30 16.99
N VAL A 318 -4.69 -13.65 16.81
CA VAL A 318 -4.15 -13.32 15.48
C VAL A 318 -3.90 -14.59 14.68
N VAL A 319 -3.19 -15.56 15.26
CA VAL A 319 -2.85 -16.83 14.59
C VAL A 319 -4.11 -17.65 14.29
N GLY A 320 -5.01 -17.75 15.27
CA GLY A 320 -6.26 -18.50 15.14
C GLY A 320 -7.20 -17.91 14.09
N LEU A 321 -7.40 -16.59 14.08
CA LEU A 321 -8.24 -15.93 13.06
C LEU A 321 -7.62 -15.99 11.68
N HIS A 322 -6.29 -15.86 11.56
CA HIS A 322 -5.61 -16.04 10.29
C HIS A 322 -5.81 -17.46 9.75
N THR A 323 -5.53 -18.47 10.58
CA THR A 323 -5.68 -19.89 10.22
C THR A 323 -7.12 -20.20 9.82
N LEU A 324 -8.09 -19.75 10.60
CA LEU A 324 -9.51 -19.92 10.29
C LEU A 324 -9.89 -19.25 8.97
N GLY A 325 -9.45 -18.00 8.77
CA GLY A 325 -9.70 -17.26 7.54
C GLY A 325 -9.08 -17.89 6.31
N TRP A 326 -7.89 -18.49 6.47
CA TRP A 326 -7.18 -19.23 5.44
C TRP A 326 -7.91 -20.53 5.06
N VAL A 327 -8.37 -21.31 6.06
CA VAL A 327 -9.12 -22.56 5.85
C VAL A 327 -10.50 -22.31 5.23
N ILE A 328 -11.23 -21.30 5.70
CA ILE A 328 -12.59 -20.99 5.20
C ILE A 328 -12.53 -20.25 3.85
N GLY A 329 -11.47 -19.49 3.62
CA GLY A 329 -11.26 -18.73 2.40
C GLY A 329 -10.74 -19.57 1.24
N ASP A 330 -10.05 -18.91 0.34
CA ASP A 330 -9.43 -19.48 -0.86
C ASP A 330 -7.99 -19.96 -0.60
N SER A 331 -7.67 -20.37 0.64
CA SER A 331 -6.31 -20.77 1.05
C SER A 331 -5.23 -19.74 0.70
N THR A 332 -5.62 -18.47 0.60
CA THR A 332 -4.73 -17.35 0.30
C THR A 332 -4.74 -16.39 1.48
N SER A 333 -3.55 -16.06 2.00
CA SER A 333 -3.43 -15.06 3.06
C SER A 333 -3.73 -13.67 2.51
N LYS A 334 -4.55 -12.90 3.24
CA LYS A 334 -4.97 -11.55 2.85
C LYS A 334 -4.54 -10.47 3.84
N GLU A 335 -3.53 -10.75 4.67
CA GLU A 335 -3.07 -9.83 5.72
C GLU A 335 -2.32 -8.60 5.17
N SER A 336 -3.03 -7.48 4.97
CA SER A 336 -2.40 -6.16 4.92
C SER A 336 -2.19 -5.59 6.33
N VAL A 337 -3.06 -5.97 7.26
CA VAL A 337 -3.03 -5.67 8.69
C VAL A 337 -3.50 -6.91 9.47
N PRO A 338 -3.06 -7.11 10.73
CA PRO A 338 -3.51 -8.24 11.54
C PRO A 338 -5.05 -8.38 11.54
N PHE A 339 -5.51 -9.64 11.53
CA PHE A 339 -6.92 -10.07 11.57
C PHE A 339 -7.68 -9.96 10.24
N GLU A 340 -7.09 -9.38 9.20
CA GLU A 340 -7.82 -9.06 7.98
C GLU A 340 -8.32 -10.32 7.26
N THR A 341 -7.51 -11.37 7.18
CA THR A 341 -7.88 -12.63 6.50
C THR A 341 -9.08 -13.26 7.18
N GLY A 342 -9.01 -13.43 8.51
CA GLY A 342 -10.11 -14.00 9.31
C GLY A 342 -11.40 -13.19 9.18
N ILE A 343 -11.33 -11.89 9.41
CA ILE A 343 -12.51 -11.01 9.40
C ILE A 343 -13.15 -10.98 8.00
N LYS A 344 -12.35 -10.82 6.93
CA LYS A 344 -12.88 -10.77 5.56
C LYS A 344 -13.52 -12.09 5.15
N SER A 345 -12.90 -13.23 5.47
CA SER A 345 -13.48 -14.55 5.17
C SER A 345 -14.81 -14.77 5.90
N ILE A 346 -14.91 -14.40 7.18
CA ILE A 346 -16.17 -14.51 7.95
C ILE A 346 -17.27 -13.63 7.36
N ILE A 347 -16.95 -12.38 7.01
CA ILE A 347 -17.91 -11.45 6.39
C ILE A 347 -18.40 -12.01 5.06
N GLN A 348 -17.49 -12.53 4.23
CA GLN A 348 -17.86 -13.12 2.94
C GLN A 348 -18.80 -14.31 3.11
N LEU A 349 -18.47 -15.25 4.00
CA LEU A 349 -19.31 -16.40 4.31
C LEU A 349 -20.71 -15.97 4.77
N ALA A 350 -20.80 -14.97 5.66
CA ALA A 350 -22.07 -14.45 6.14
C ALA A 350 -22.93 -13.86 5.00
N LEU A 351 -22.30 -13.15 4.04
CA LEU A 351 -22.98 -12.60 2.88
C LEU A 351 -23.48 -13.68 1.91
N GLU A 352 -22.71 -14.75 1.73
CA GLU A 352 -23.09 -15.89 0.89
C GLU A 352 -24.28 -16.65 1.50
N CYS A 353 -24.24 -16.94 2.81
CA CYS A 353 -25.36 -17.54 3.53
C CYS A 353 -26.63 -16.70 3.39
N ARG A 354 -26.53 -15.36 3.52
CA ARG A 354 -27.68 -14.46 3.31
C ARG A 354 -28.25 -14.53 1.90
N LYS A 355 -27.41 -14.57 0.86
CA LYS A 355 -27.86 -14.69 -0.54
C LYS A 355 -28.58 -16.01 -0.81
N VAL A 356 -28.10 -17.11 -0.22
CA VAL A 356 -28.77 -18.42 -0.33
C VAL A 356 -30.13 -18.39 0.34
N MET A 357 -30.22 -17.82 1.54
CA MET A 357 -31.50 -17.66 2.25
C MET A 357 -32.47 -16.78 1.47
N SER A 358 -32.03 -15.65 0.91
CA SER A 358 -32.92 -14.77 0.14
C SER A 358 -33.45 -15.43 -1.13
N LYS A 359 -32.64 -16.25 -1.82
CA LYS A 359 -33.07 -16.99 -3.01
C LYS A 359 -34.14 -18.05 -2.70
N LYS A 360 -34.03 -18.73 -1.55
CA LYS A 360 -35.00 -19.73 -1.09
C LYS A 360 -36.36 -19.14 -0.69
N VAL A 361 -36.40 -17.87 -0.30
CA VAL A 361 -37.65 -17.17 0.05
C VAL A 361 -38.36 -16.62 -1.19
N SER A 362 -37.63 -16.40 -2.28
CA SER A 362 -38.17 -15.91 -3.57
C SER A 362 -38.56 -17.01 -4.56
N SER A 363 -38.29 -18.27 -4.24
CA SER A 363 -38.67 -19.47 -4.99
C SER A 363 -39.79 -20.19 -4.26
#